data_AF-A0AAD5L2D5-F1
#
_entry.id   AF-A0AAD5L2D5-F1
#
_cell.length_a   1.000
_cell.length_b   1.000
_cell.length_c   1.000
_cell.angle_alpha   90.00
_cell.angle_beta   90.00
_cell.angle_gamma   90.00
#
_symmetry.space_group_name_H-M   'P 1'
#
loop_
_entity.id
_entity.type
_entity.pdbx_description
1 polymer ?
#
loop_
_entity_poly.entity_id
_entity_poly.type
_entity_poly.pdbx_seq_one_letter_code
_entity_poly.pdbx_strand_id
1 'polypeptide(L)'
;MLPLTEEADIWTLARAMQLLDSEDRTVSEVAMAQLEDTIRLGYGRREVPFPIPINEYLAGSMDKGLGAVRHGGASMNLWTRSRRAAGHLKRIKIDVSGEQYSKIIADDISCISLKAVRALRTALRGRWTSRLLSEQQGRVATGLALDMAKDTSALLSCRTPLTFQVWHFLHQARLGRLPVVFFVVVLYFLVLQQKY
;
A
#
# COMPACT_ATOMS: atom_id res chain seq x y z
N MET A 1 -6.95 -10.28 1.58
CA MET A 1 -7.40 -8.96 2.12
C MET A 1 -6.14 -8.20 2.53
N LEU A 2 -6.01 -6.89 2.29
CA LEU A 2 -4.78 -6.17 2.68
C LEU A 2 -4.81 -5.82 4.19
N PRO A 3 -3.64 -5.64 4.84
CA PRO A 3 -3.55 -5.02 6.16
C PRO A 3 -4.25 -3.66 6.18
N LEU A 4 -4.88 -3.30 7.30
CA LEU A 4 -5.63 -2.04 7.44
C LEU A 4 -4.72 -0.81 7.28
N THR A 5 -3.47 -0.94 7.71
CA THR A 5 -2.43 0.08 7.54
C THR A 5 -2.11 0.32 6.07
N GLU A 6 -1.97 -0.74 5.27
CA GLU A 6 -1.72 -0.62 3.83
C GLU A 6 -2.91 0.01 3.09
N GLU A 7 -4.15 -0.29 3.49
CA GLU A 7 -5.33 0.35 2.88
C GLU A 7 -5.41 1.85 3.22
N ALA A 8 -5.08 2.24 4.44
CA ALA A 8 -4.99 3.64 4.81
C ALA A 8 -3.91 4.37 3.99
N ASP A 9 -2.76 3.72 3.78
CA ASP A 9 -1.67 4.24 2.96
C ASP A 9 -2.09 4.38 1.48
N ILE A 10 -2.83 3.41 0.92
CA ILE A 10 -3.37 3.48 -0.45
C ILE A 10 -4.29 4.69 -0.62
N TRP A 11 -5.23 4.90 0.32
CA TRP A 11 -6.14 6.02 0.24
C TRP A 11 -5.44 7.36 0.40
N THR A 12 -4.40 7.42 1.24
CA THR A 12 -3.57 8.62 1.41
C THR A 12 -2.89 9.01 0.10
N LEU A 13 -2.27 8.05 -0.60
CA LEU A 13 -1.64 8.26 -1.90
C LEU A 13 -2.65 8.66 -2.98
N ALA A 14 -3.78 7.94 -3.07
CA ALA A 14 -4.81 8.22 -4.04
C ALA A 14 -5.40 9.63 -3.85
N ARG A 15 -5.60 10.05 -2.59
CA ARG A 15 -6.11 11.39 -2.29
C ARG A 15 -5.14 12.48 -2.71
N ALA A 16 -3.83 12.30 -2.49
CA ALA A 16 -2.83 13.25 -2.93
C ALA A 16 -2.82 13.41 -4.45
N MET A 17 -2.90 12.30 -5.20
CA MET A 17 -3.01 12.36 -6.66
C MET A 17 -4.28 13.08 -7.12
N GLN A 18 -5.43 12.79 -6.51
CA GLN A 18 -6.71 13.42 -6.88
C GLN A 18 -6.70 14.94 -6.68
N LEU A 19 -5.93 15.45 -5.72
CA LEU A 19 -5.78 16.89 -5.52
C LEU A 19 -4.86 17.52 -6.57
N LEU A 20 -3.76 16.84 -6.93
CA LEU A 20 -2.87 17.30 -8.02
C LEU A 20 -3.59 17.30 -9.37
N ASP A 21 -4.39 16.27 -9.63
CA ASP A 21 -5.11 16.04 -10.87
C ASP A 21 -6.56 16.57 -10.83
N SER A 22 -6.87 17.49 -9.92
CA SER A 22 -8.23 18.02 -9.79
C SER A 22 -8.62 18.80 -11.05
N GLU A 23 -9.81 18.54 -11.58
CA GLU A 23 -10.39 19.33 -12.69
C GLU A 23 -10.60 20.80 -12.29
N ASP A 24 -10.78 21.06 -11.00
CA ASP A 24 -10.78 22.42 -10.47
C ASP A 24 -9.35 22.95 -10.38
N ARG A 25 -9.04 23.91 -11.25
CA ARG A 25 -7.75 24.56 -11.34
C ARG A 25 -7.32 25.21 -10.02
N THR A 26 -8.25 25.77 -9.26
CA THR A 26 -7.92 26.41 -7.98
C THR A 26 -7.45 25.38 -6.95
N VAL A 27 -8.09 24.20 -6.94
CA VAL A 27 -7.73 23.10 -6.05
C VAL A 27 -6.35 22.55 -6.40
N SER A 28 -6.07 22.32 -7.69
CA SER A 28 -4.76 21.80 -8.13
C SER A 28 -3.64 22.81 -7.89
N GLU A 29 -3.85 24.10 -8.14
CA GLU A 29 -2.87 25.16 -7.86
C GLU A 29 -2.57 25.28 -6.36
N VAL A 30 -3.60 25.27 -5.51
CA VAL A 30 -3.42 25.30 -4.04
C VAL A 30 -2.71 24.03 -3.55
N ALA A 31 -3.07 22.86 -4.07
CA ALA A 31 -2.41 21.61 -3.74
C ALA A 31 -0.92 21.65 -4.11
N MET A 32 -0.59 22.14 -5.31
CA MET A 32 0.79 22.31 -5.77
C MET A 32 1.56 23.28 -4.89
N ALA A 33 0.99 24.45 -4.57
CA ALA A 33 1.62 25.44 -3.70
C ALA A 33 1.92 24.85 -2.30
N GLN A 34 0.96 24.11 -1.72
CA GLN A 34 1.18 23.43 -0.44
C GLN A 34 2.29 22.37 -0.50
N LEU A 35 2.41 21.66 -1.62
CA LEU A 35 3.48 20.69 -1.83
C LEU A 35 4.84 21.38 -1.91
N GLU A 36 4.95 22.44 -2.70
CA GLU A 36 6.17 23.25 -2.79
C GLU A 36 6.58 23.83 -1.43
N ASP A 37 5.63 24.39 -0.68
CA ASP A 37 5.90 24.92 0.66
C ASP A 37 6.39 23.83 1.62
N THR A 38 5.83 22.62 1.52
CA THR A 38 6.32 21.47 2.30
C THR A 38 7.77 21.14 1.97
N ILE A 39 8.14 21.21 0.68
CA ILE A 39 9.51 20.97 0.23
C ILE A 39 10.43 22.08 0.73
N ARG A 40 10.03 23.36 0.56
CA ARG A 40 10.78 24.53 1.04
C ARG A 40 11.05 24.46 2.54
N LEU A 41 10.05 24.06 3.34
CA LEU A 41 10.22 23.82 4.78
C LEU A 41 11.31 22.79 5.09
N GLY A 42 11.47 21.76 4.26
CA GLY A 42 12.53 20.77 4.37
C GLY A 42 13.94 21.31 4.16
N TYR A 43 14.09 22.22 3.20
CA TYR A 43 15.36 22.91 2.95
C TYR A 43 15.69 23.93 4.05
N GLY A 44 14.68 24.48 4.73
CA GLY A 44 14.86 25.40 5.84
C GLY A 44 15.57 26.69 5.38
N ARG A 45 16.71 27.01 6.01
CA ARG A 45 17.55 28.18 5.64
C ARG A 45 18.51 27.92 4.47
N ARG A 46 18.55 26.70 3.93
CA ARG A 46 19.38 26.37 2.76
C ARG A 46 18.72 26.93 1.50
N GLU A 47 19.52 27.23 0.49
CA GLU A 47 18.99 27.58 -0.83
C GLU A 47 18.13 26.43 -1.36
N VAL A 48 16.86 26.75 -1.65
CA VAL A 48 15.93 25.82 -2.29
C VAL A 48 16.33 25.72 -3.75
N PRO A 49 16.62 24.52 -4.28
CA PRO A 49 16.95 24.38 -5.69
C PRO A 49 15.79 24.82 -6.59
N PHE A 50 16.13 25.50 -7.69
CA PHE A 50 15.20 25.86 -8.75
C PHE A 50 15.59 25.11 -10.03
N PRO A 51 14.67 24.34 -10.66
CA PRO A 51 13.28 24.10 -10.25
C PRO A 51 13.15 23.25 -8.97
N ILE A 52 12.01 23.39 -8.28
CA ILE A 52 11.72 22.65 -7.05
C ILE A 52 11.63 21.14 -7.36
N PRO A 53 12.34 20.26 -6.63
CA PRO A 53 12.46 18.84 -6.97
C PRO A 53 11.25 18.03 -6.47
N ILE A 54 10.07 18.29 -7.04
CA ILE A 54 8.79 17.69 -6.66
C ILE A 54 8.81 16.16 -6.84
N ASN A 55 9.22 15.69 -8.02
CA ASN A 55 9.26 14.26 -8.33
C ASN A 55 10.26 13.51 -7.42
N GLU A 56 11.39 14.11 -7.10
CA GLU A 56 12.37 13.50 -6.19
C GLU A 56 11.81 13.39 -4.76
N TYR A 57 11.13 14.44 -4.29
CA TYR A 57 10.48 14.43 -2.99
C TYR A 57 9.39 13.35 -2.89
N LEU A 58 8.49 13.28 -3.87
CA LEU A 58 7.40 12.29 -3.91
C LEU A 58 7.90 10.86 -4.16
N ALA A 59 9.03 10.69 -4.87
CA ALA A 59 9.72 9.41 -5.01
C ALA A 59 10.43 8.96 -3.71
N GLY A 60 10.45 9.82 -2.69
CA GLY A 60 11.02 9.50 -1.38
C GLY A 60 12.52 9.79 -1.26
N SER A 61 13.13 10.56 -2.16
CA SER A 61 14.56 10.89 -2.11
C SER A 61 14.93 11.53 -0.76
N MET A 62 16.05 11.09 -0.18
CA MET A 62 16.58 11.63 1.08
C MET A 62 17.61 12.74 0.84
N ASP A 63 17.93 13.03 -0.43
CA ASP A 63 19.01 13.92 -0.81
C ASP A 63 18.71 15.39 -0.54
N LYS A 64 19.78 16.19 -0.49
CA LYS A 64 19.78 17.67 -0.54
C LYS A 64 18.93 18.41 0.51
N GLY A 65 18.38 17.75 1.53
CA GLY A 65 17.52 18.36 2.55
C GLY A 65 16.08 17.85 2.52
N LEU A 66 15.71 17.08 1.49
CA LEU A 66 14.42 16.41 1.42
C LEU A 66 14.24 15.42 2.58
N GLY A 67 15.31 14.78 3.06
CA GLY A 67 15.28 13.91 4.24
C GLY A 67 15.05 14.62 5.58
N ALA A 68 15.14 15.95 5.63
CA ALA A 68 14.89 16.74 6.85
C ALA A 68 13.40 16.96 7.11
N VAL A 69 12.53 16.79 6.12
CA VAL A 69 11.08 16.74 6.28
C VAL A 69 10.69 15.44 7.00
N ARG A 70 10.97 15.37 8.31
CA ARG A 70 10.73 14.17 9.12
C ARG A 70 9.27 14.04 9.54
N HIS A 71 8.82 12.80 9.57
CA HIS A 71 7.42 12.36 9.68
C HIS A 71 6.81 12.42 11.11
N GLY A 72 7.12 13.45 11.90
CA GLY A 72 6.60 13.55 13.27
C GLY A 72 6.70 14.96 13.84
N GLY A 73 5.54 15.60 14.01
CA GLY A 73 5.38 16.93 14.59
C GLY A 73 4.06 17.58 14.17
N ALA A 74 3.79 18.79 14.69
CA ALA A 74 2.59 19.60 14.38
C ALA A 74 2.43 19.97 12.89
N SER A 75 3.41 19.65 12.04
CA SER A 75 3.47 19.93 10.61
C SER A 75 3.08 18.75 9.70
N MET A 76 2.45 17.69 10.24
CA MET A 76 2.09 16.50 9.46
C MET A 76 0.92 16.77 8.51
N ASN A 77 1.25 17.25 7.31
CA ASN A 77 0.31 17.52 6.23
C ASN A 77 0.14 16.31 5.29
N LEU A 78 -0.75 16.45 4.30
CA LEU A 78 -1.03 15.39 3.33
C LEU A 78 0.25 14.90 2.63
N TRP A 79 1.12 15.81 2.19
CA TRP A 79 2.31 15.47 1.41
C TRP A 79 3.34 14.65 2.19
N THR A 80 3.55 15.00 3.46
CA THR A 80 4.41 14.21 4.35
C THR A 80 3.81 12.82 4.64
N ARG A 81 2.48 12.73 4.80
CA ARG A 81 1.78 11.44 4.96
C ARG A 81 1.84 10.59 3.70
N SER A 82 1.61 11.17 2.53
CA SER A 82 1.69 10.48 1.24
C SER A 82 3.09 9.97 0.96
N ARG A 83 4.12 10.79 1.23
CA ARG A 83 5.52 10.35 1.11
C ARG A 83 5.83 9.17 2.05
N ARG A 84 5.36 9.24 3.30
CA ARG A 84 5.51 8.13 4.26
C ARG A 84 4.79 6.88 3.79
N ALA A 85 3.56 7.00 3.31
CA ALA A 85 2.76 5.90 2.77
C ALA A 85 3.45 5.24 1.56
N ALA A 86 4.00 6.02 0.63
CA ALA A 86 4.81 5.50 -0.49
C ALA A 86 6.02 4.69 0.02
N GLY A 87 6.71 5.20 1.06
CA GLY A 87 7.82 4.50 1.70
C GLY A 87 7.42 3.20 2.40
N HIS A 88 6.31 3.21 3.14
CA HIS A 88 5.76 2.02 3.82
C HIS A 88 5.36 0.93 2.83
N LEU A 89 4.64 1.30 1.78
CA LEU A 89 4.18 0.37 0.77
C LEU A 89 5.33 -0.15 -0.12
N LYS A 90 6.50 0.51 -0.11
CA LYS A 90 7.72 0.21 -0.87
C LYS A 90 7.51 0.22 -2.39
N ARG A 91 8.52 0.66 -3.15
CA ARG A 91 8.49 0.64 -4.63
C ARG A 91 7.23 1.28 -5.24
N ILE A 92 6.67 2.31 -4.60
CA ILE A 92 5.61 3.14 -5.15
C ILE A 92 6.15 4.56 -5.29
N LYS A 93 5.89 5.18 -6.44
CA LYS A 93 6.27 6.56 -6.74
C LYS A 93 5.08 7.29 -7.36
N ILE A 94 4.90 8.55 -6.99
CA ILE A 94 4.02 9.47 -7.69
C ILE A 94 4.90 10.29 -8.63
N ASP A 95 4.60 10.21 -9.92
CA ASP A 95 5.26 10.95 -10.99
C ASP A 95 4.31 12.03 -11.50
N VAL A 96 4.70 13.29 -11.32
CA VAL A 96 3.91 14.47 -11.67
C VAL A 96 4.37 15.04 -13.02
N SER A 97 5.30 14.39 -13.73
CA SER A 97 5.76 14.81 -15.06
C SER A 97 4.76 14.52 -16.19
N GLY A 98 3.63 13.88 -15.89
CA GLY A 98 2.62 13.57 -16.90
C GLY A 98 1.97 14.83 -17.49
N GLU A 99 1.84 14.88 -18.81
CA GLU A 99 1.30 16.05 -19.54
C GLU A 99 -0.12 16.43 -19.11
N GLN A 100 -0.95 15.44 -18.74
CA GLN A 100 -2.37 15.64 -18.44
C GLN A 100 -2.78 15.15 -17.04
N TYR A 101 -2.11 14.12 -16.52
CA TYR A 101 -2.40 13.55 -15.21
C TYR A 101 -1.13 13.00 -14.58
N SER A 102 -1.04 13.12 -13.26
CA SER A 102 -0.04 12.46 -12.44
C SER A 102 -0.19 10.93 -12.55
N LYS A 103 0.94 10.23 -12.55
CA LYS A 103 0.99 8.77 -12.65
C LYS A 103 1.51 8.19 -11.33
N ILE A 104 0.88 7.13 -10.86
CA ILE A 104 1.47 6.24 -9.87
C ILE A 104 2.19 5.13 -10.59
N ILE A 105 3.43 4.92 -10.18
CA ILE A 105 4.31 3.85 -10.65
C ILE A 105 4.52 2.91 -9.46
N ALA A 106 4.04 1.68 -9.59
CA ALA A 106 4.16 0.63 -8.58
C ALA A 106 4.60 -0.68 -9.25
N ASP A 107 5.84 -1.10 -9.01
CA ASP A 107 6.50 -2.19 -9.74
C ASP A 107 6.40 -1.97 -11.27
N ASP A 108 5.72 -2.88 -11.99
CA ASP A 108 5.51 -2.83 -13.44
C ASP A 108 4.18 -2.15 -13.83
N ILE A 109 3.44 -1.61 -12.84
CA ILE A 109 2.14 -0.99 -13.05
C ILE A 109 2.31 0.53 -13.03
N SER A 110 1.93 1.16 -14.13
CA SER A 110 1.76 2.61 -14.24
C SER A 110 0.29 2.94 -14.43
N CYS A 111 -0.27 3.82 -13.59
CA CYS A 111 -1.68 4.19 -13.64
C CYS A 111 -1.92 5.66 -13.29
N ILE A 112 -2.96 6.25 -13.90
CA ILE A 112 -3.46 7.58 -13.57
C ILE A 112 -4.24 7.60 -12.24
N SER A 113 -4.43 8.79 -11.67
CA SER A 113 -5.14 9.04 -10.41
C SER A 113 -6.49 8.33 -10.28
N LEU A 114 -7.35 8.38 -11.30
CA LEU A 114 -8.67 7.75 -11.31
C LEU A 114 -8.63 6.23 -11.05
N LYS A 115 -7.55 5.57 -11.47
CA LYS A 115 -7.36 4.12 -11.32
C LYS A 115 -6.41 3.74 -10.19
N ALA A 116 -5.86 4.73 -9.47
CA ALA A 116 -4.79 4.54 -8.49
C ALA A 116 -5.15 3.51 -7.41
N VAL A 117 -6.32 3.62 -6.77
CA VAL A 117 -6.72 2.70 -5.69
C VAL A 117 -6.78 1.25 -6.19
N ARG A 118 -7.40 1.02 -7.36
CA ARG A 118 -7.54 -0.34 -7.92
C ARG A 118 -6.19 -0.90 -8.34
N ALA A 119 -5.36 -0.08 -8.97
CA ALA A 119 -4.01 -0.47 -9.40
C ALA A 119 -3.10 -0.79 -8.21
N LEU A 120 -3.05 0.08 -7.20
CA LEU A 120 -2.27 -0.14 -5.98
C LEU A 120 -2.69 -1.41 -5.23
N ARG A 121 -4.01 -1.62 -5.07
CA ARG A 121 -4.53 -2.86 -4.50
C ARG A 121 -4.09 -4.08 -5.29
N THR A 122 -4.03 -3.99 -6.61
CA THR A 122 -3.62 -5.10 -7.49
C THR A 122 -2.12 -5.36 -7.36
N ALA A 123 -1.29 -4.32 -7.36
CA ALA A 123 0.16 -4.41 -7.15
C ALA A 123 0.48 -5.06 -5.81
N LEU A 124 -0.08 -4.54 -4.71
CA LEU A 124 0.17 -5.08 -3.36
C LEU A 124 -0.33 -6.52 -3.25
N ARG A 125 -1.52 -6.83 -3.77
CA ARG A 125 -2.03 -8.21 -3.80
C ARG A 125 -1.10 -9.15 -4.57
N GLY A 126 -0.49 -8.69 -5.66
CA GLY A 126 0.51 -9.44 -6.42
C GLY A 126 1.78 -9.71 -5.61
N ARG A 127 2.27 -8.72 -4.86
CA ARG A 127 3.42 -8.87 -3.95
C ARG A 127 3.15 -9.87 -2.83
N TRP A 128 1.99 -9.76 -2.18
CA TRP A 128 1.55 -10.68 -1.13
C TRP A 128 1.45 -12.11 -1.66
N THR A 129 0.86 -12.31 -2.85
CA THR A 129 0.82 -13.64 -3.49
C THR A 129 2.22 -14.17 -3.78
N SER A 130 3.09 -13.34 -4.37
CA SER A 130 4.45 -13.76 -4.73
C SER A 130 5.26 -14.16 -3.49
N ARG A 131 5.14 -13.39 -2.41
CA ARG A 131 5.77 -13.70 -1.12
C ARG A 131 5.24 -15.00 -0.53
N LEU A 132 3.92 -15.17 -0.47
CA LEU A 132 3.30 -16.39 0.05
C LEU A 132 3.77 -17.64 -0.74
N LEU A 133 3.80 -17.55 -2.08
CA LEU A 133 4.25 -18.65 -2.94
C LEU A 133 5.73 -18.98 -2.78
N SER A 134 6.57 -17.99 -2.46
CA SER A 134 8.00 -18.21 -2.21
C SER A 134 8.30 -18.91 -0.88
N GLU A 135 7.38 -18.86 0.07
CA GLU A 135 7.53 -19.50 1.39
C GLU A 135 7.11 -20.99 1.33
N GLN A 136 7.58 -21.80 2.29
CA GLN A 136 7.20 -23.23 2.39
C GLN A 136 5.68 -23.40 2.46
N GLN A 137 4.99 -22.43 3.05
CA GLN A 137 3.53 -22.35 3.10
C GLN A 137 2.91 -22.26 1.72
N GLY A 138 3.55 -21.58 0.77
CA GLY A 138 3.14 -21.48 -0.63
C GLY A 138 3.08 -22.83 -1.34
N ARG A 139 4.04 -23.72 -1.06
CA ARG A 139 4.05 -25.10 -1.59
C ARG A 139 2.86 -25.91 -1.08
N VAL A 140 2.58 -25.82 0.22
CA VAL A 140 1.42 -26.49 0.83
C VAL A 140 0.12 -25.88 0.32
N ALA A 141 0.05 -24.56 0.21
CA ALA A 141 -1.06 -23.82 -0.38
C ALA A 141 -1.37 -24.28 -1.81
N THR A 142 -0.34 -24.44 -2.65
CA THR A 142 -0.48 -24.90 -4.04
C THR A 142 -0.91 -26.36 -4.09
N GLY A 143 -0.36 -27.21 -3.21
CA GLY A 143 -0.81 -28.60 -3.05
C GLY A 143 -2.28 -28.72 -2.60
N LEU A 144 -2.72 -27.83 -1.70
CA LEU A 144 -4.11 -27.76 -1.22
C LEU A 144 -5.08 -27.17 -2.25
N ALA A 145 -4.61 -26.30 -3.14
CA ALA A 145 -5.38 -25.78 -4.26
C ALA A 145 -5.75 -26.90 -5.26
N LEU A 146 -4.85 -27.87 -5.44
CA LEU A 146 -5.08 -29.06 -6.28
C LEU A 146 -6.11 -30.03 -5.66
N ASP A 147 -6.33 -29.95 -4.34
CA ASP A 147 -7.25 -30.83 -3.59
C ASP A 147 -8.72 -30.36 -3.63
N MET A 148 -9.06 -29.35 -4.44
CA MET A 148 -10.41 -28.95 -4.88
C MET A 148 -11.50 -28.75 -3.80
N ALA A 149 -11.14 -28.54 -2.53
CA ALA A 149 -12.10 -28.11 -1.52
C ALA A 149 -12.41 -26.61 -1.70
N LYS A 150 -13.68 -26.25 -1.86
CA LYS A 150 -14.13 -24.83 -1.98
C LYS A 150 -13.56 -23.93 -0.88
N ASP A 151 -13.36 -24.51 0.31
CA ASP A 151 -12.90 -23.80 1.51
C ASP A 151 -11.38 -23.54 1.55
N THR A 152 -10.55 -24.37 0.87
CA THR A 152 -9.10 -24.12 0.77
C THR A 152 -8.79 -22.98 -0.20
N SER A 153 -9.66 -22.74 -1.20
CA SER A 153 -9.54 -21.59 -2.10
C SER A 153 -9.73 -20.25 -1.38
N ALA A 154 -10.61 -20.19 -0.37
CA ALA A 154 -10.86 -18.98 0.42
C ALA A 154 -9.64 -18.61 1.29
N LEU A 155 -8.96 -19.62 1.84
CA LEU A 155 -7.69 -19.48 2.57
C LEU A 155 -6.58 -18.89 1.72
N LEU A 156 -6.42 -19.37 0.49
CA LEU A 156 -5.51 -18.81 -0.50
C LEU A 156 -5.90 -17.39 -0.91
N SER A 157 -7.20 -17.08 -0.91
CA SER A 157 -7.71 -15.74 -1.21
C SER A 157 -7.31 -14.68 -0.16
N CYS A 158 -7.12 -15.11 1.09
CA CYS A 158 -6.71 -14.22 2.18
C CYS A 158 -5.27 -13.72 1.99
N ARG A 159 -4.41 -14.50 1.32
CA ARG A 159 -3.02 -14.18 0.95
C ARG A 159 -2.14 -13.77 2.14
N THR A 160 -2.54 -14.16 3.34
CA THR A 160 -1.83 -13.97 4.59
C THR A 160 -1.12 -15.27 4.97
N PRO A 161 0.16 -15.23 5.37
CA PRO A 161 0.83 -16.41 5.90
C PRO A 161 0.07 -16.90 7.12
N LEU A 162 -0.20 -18.21 7.16
CA LEU A 162 -0.96 -18.83 8.24
C LEU A 162 -0.01 -19.14 9.40
N THR A 163 -0.38 -18.82 10.63
CA THR A 163 0.41 -19.29 11.78
C THR A 163 0.31 -20.79 11.92
N PHE A 164 1.27 -21.39 12.63
CA PHE A 164 1.23 -22.82 12.97
C PHE A 164 -0.06 -23.22 13.70
N GLN A 165 -0.61 -22.32 14.52
CA GLN A 165 -1.91 -22.52 15.17
C GLN A 165 -3.06 -22.61 14.15
N VAL A 166 -3.08 -21.75 13.13
CA VAL A 166 -4.11 -21.79 12.08
C VAL A 166 -3.99 -23.09 11.26
N TRP A 167 -2.77 -23.59 11.02
CA TRP A 167 -2.55 -24.88 10.37
C TRP A 167 -3.17 -26.06 11.12
N HIS A 168 -3.11 -26.05 12.45
CA HIS A 168 -3.74 -27.08 13.27
C HIS A 168 -5.26 -27.12 13.06
N PHE A 169 -5.93 -25.97 13.07
CA PHE A 169 -7.36 -25.88 12.80
C PHE A 169 -7.72 -26.30 11.37
N LEU A 170 -6.90 -25.93 10.39
CA LEU A 170 -7.04 -26.33 8.98
C LEU A 170 -7.00 -27.86 8.82
N HIS A 171 -6.04 -28.49 9.50
CA HIS A 171 -5.90 -29.94 9.51
C HIS A 171 -7.09 -30.63 10.19
N GLN A 172 -7.56 -30.10 11.33
CA GLN A 172 -8.75 -30.64 12.00
C GLN A 172 -10.03 -30.49 11.16
N ALA A 173 -10.18 -29.38 10.42
CA ALA A 173 -11.30 -29.17 9.51
C ALA A 173 -11.27 -30.13 8.32
N ARG A 174 -10.09 -30.38 7.73
CA ARG A 174 -9.91 -31.40 6.68
C ARG A 174 -10.31 -32.80 7.17
N LEU A 175 -10.08 -33.11 8.44
CA LEU A 175 -10.48 -34.38 9.06
C LEU A 175 -11.97 -34.43 9.44
N GLY A 176 -12.77 -33.40 9.13
CA GLY A 176 -14.19 -33.33 9.48
C GLY A 176 -14.45 -33.20 10.99
N ARG A 177 -13.43 -32.83 11.78
CA ARG A 177 -13.52 -32.77 13.25
C ARG A 177 -13.98 -31.42 13.78
N LEU A 178 -14.06 -30.41 12.92
CA LEU A 178 -14.59 -29.09 13.26
C LEU A 178 -15.88 -28.84 12.47
N PRO A 179 -16.95 -28.34 13.13
CA PRO A 179 -18.12 -27.88 12.41
C PRO A 179 -17.74 -26.73 11.48
N VAL A 180 -18.23 -26.77 10.24
CA VAL A 180 -17.86 -25.84 9.14
C VAL A 180 -18.05 -24.36 9.52
N VAL A 181 -19.06 -24.07 10.35
CA VAL A 181 -19.35 -22.73 10.87
C VAL A 181 -18.25 -22.22 11.81
N PHE A 182 -17.66 -23.11 12.62
CA PHE A 182 -16.54 -22.78 13.49
C PHE A 182 -15.29 -22.45 12.69
N PHE A 183 -15.07 -23.14 11.56
CA PHE A 183 -13.89 -22.94 10.74
C PHE A 183 -13.83 -21.53 10.15
N VAL A 184 -14.93 -21.06 9.55
CA VAL A 184 -15.01 -19.71 8.98
C VAL A 184 -14.87 -18.63 10.06
N VAL A 185 -15.53 -18.81 11.20
CA VAL A 185 -15.49 -17.84 12.32
C VAL A 185 -14.10 -17.78 12.96
N VAL A 186 -13.47 -18.93 13.21
CA VAL A 186 -12.12 -19.00 13.82
C VAL A 186 -11.07 -18.45 12.86
N LEU A 187 -11.18 -18.72 11.55
CA LEU A 187 -10.24 -18.17 10.59
C LEU A 187 -10.39 -16.64 10.45
N TYR A 188 -11.63 -16.16 10.46
CA TYR A 188 -11.93 -14.73 10.42
C TYR A 188 -11.40 -14.03 11.69
N PHE A 189 -11.61 -14.63 12.87
CA PHE A 189 -11.11 -14.12 14.15
C PHE A 189 -9.59 -14.18 14.28
N LEU A 190 -8.93 -15.26 13.86
CA LEU A 190 -7.47 -15.39 13.92
C LEU A 190 -6.78 -14.44 12.94
N VAL A 191 -7.34 -14.23 11.75
CA VAL A 191 -6.85 -13.23 10.79
C VAL A 191 -7.08 -11.79 11.29
N LEU A 192 -8.15 -11.55 12.05
CA LEU A 192 -8.40 -10.25 12.69
C LEU A 192 -7.53 -10.02 13.92
N GLN A 193 -7.22 -11.05 14.71
CA GLN A 193 -6.38 -10.95 15.91
C GLN A 193 -4.90 -10.71 15.58
N GLN A 194 -4.42 -11.15 14.41
CA GLN A 194 -3.08 -10.77 13.93
C GLN A 194 -2.94 -9.29 13.49
N LYS A 195 -4.03 -8.51 13.52
CA LYS A 195 -4.04 -7.09 13.14
C LYS A 195 -4.01 -6.10 14.32
N TYR A 196 -3.96 -6.59 15.56
CA TYR A 196 -3.69 -5.79 16.77
C TYR A 196 -2.31 -6.16 17.36
#